data_AF-A0A7C9RG36-F1
#
_entry.id   AF-A0A7C9RG36-F1
#
_cell.length_a   1.000
_cell.length_b   1.000
_cell.length_c   1.000
_cell.angle_alpha   90.00
_cell.angle_beta   90.00
_cell.angle_gamma   90.00
#
_symmetry.space_group_name_H-M   'P 1'
#
loop_
_entity.id
_entity.type
_entity.pdbx_description
1 polymer ?
#
loop_
_entity_poly.entity_id
_entity_poly.type
_entity_poly.pdbx_seq_one_letter_code
_entity_poly.pdbx_strand_id
1 'polypeptide(L)'
;MAVLARRVRPDDWKPIGVDALEANAIKVVRSTDNRSVIAGPGAGKTELLAQRAAYLLQTGIAPPPRRILAISFKRDAATNLAARVRQRCHRSHAGRLDSMTFDAFAKSLVDRFGQALPERWRPRPDYELMFPNDTAFRGFLFQDVGTPPKAIGSYADLQAISIKTFERSLLVGSPLPVLGWPDPTVGQWAADRFWQSSLHEGKKTFLSFPMIGRLAELLLRVNPMARDALRLTYSHLFMDEFQDTTQIQYDLVRTIFLGTDAVITAVGDNKQQIMRWAMA
;
A
#
# COMPACT_ATOMS: atom_id res chain seq x y z
N MET A 1 6.96 -34.86 -2.64
CA MET A 1 7.03 -35.10 -1.18
C MET A 1 5.89 -34.36 -0.50
N ALA A 2 5.17 -34.98 0.44
CA ALA A 2 4.12 -34.31 1.19
C ALA A 2 4.74 -33.25 2.13
N VAL A 3 4.26 -32.00 2.06
CA VAL A 3 4.76 -30.92 2.93
C VAL A 3 4.24 -31.16 4.35
N LEU A 4 5.15 -31.32 5.31
CA LEU A 4 4.79 -31.63 6.70
C LEU A 4 4.12 -30.45 7.40
N ALA A 5 3.09 -30.73 8.19
CA ALA A 5 2.43 -29.74 9.04
C ALA A 5 3.22 -29.41 10.33
N ARG A 6 4.13 -30.30 10.74
CA ARG A 6 4.93 -30.14 11.97
C ARG A 6 5.87 -28.94 11.85
N ARG A 7 6.03 -28.20 12.95
CA ARG A 7 7.02 -27.12 13.02
C ARG A 7 8.44 -27.67 12.94
N VAL A 8 9.32 -26.91 12.31
CA VAL A 8 10.76 -27.19 12.22
C VAL A 8 11.50 -26.30 13.19
N ARG A 9 12.54 -26.80 13.87
CA ARG A 9 13.36 -25.91 14.71
C ARG A 9 14.10 -24.90 13.81
N PRO A 10 14.30 -23.65 14.25
CA PRO A 10 14.99 -22.63 13.45
C PRO A 10 16.33 -23.09 12.85
N ASP A 11 17.14 -23.82 13.62
CA ASP A 11 18.45 -24.30 13.20
C ASP A 11 18.39 -25.47 12.19
N ASP A 12 17.33 -26.28 12.29
CA ASP A 12 17.10 -27.44 11.43
C ASP A 12 16.46 -27.07 10.08
N TRP A 13 15.98 -25.83 9.94
CA TRP A 13 15.33 -25.38 8.72
C TRP A 13 16.32 -25.23 7.57
N LYS A 14 15.94 -25.76 6.41
CA LYS A 14 16.69 -25.70 5.14
C LYS A 14 15.87 -25.02 4.04
N PRO A 15 16.53 -24.33 3.08
CA PRO A 15 15.86 -23.78 1.90
C PRO A 15 15.04 -24.83 1.14
N ILE A 16 13.90 -24.42 0.58
CA ILE A 16 12.97 -25.32 -0.12
C ILE A 16 12.93 -25.00 -1.60
N GLY A 17 13.19 -26.01 -2.45
CA GLY A 17 13.15 -25.86 -3.90
C GLY A 17 14.40 -25.23 -4.51
N VAL A 18 15.46 -25.05 -3.71
CA VAL A 18 16.81 -24.63 -4.14
C VAL A 18 17.84 -25.42 -3.33
N ASP A 19 19.02 -25.68 -3.90
CA ASP A 19 20.08 -26.46 -3.24
C ASP A 19 20.68 -25.71 -2.04
N ALA A 20 20.92 -24.41 -2.21
CA ALA A 20 21.43 -23.53 -1.18
C ALA A 20 20.99 -22.08 -1.42
N LEU A 21 21.04 -21.28 -0.35
CA LEU A 21 20.95 -19.83 -0.42
C LEU A 21 22.32 -19.24 -0.08
N GLU A 22 22.68 -18.14 -0.73
CA GLU A 22 23.88 -17.39 -0.39
C GLU A 22 23.86 -16.91 1.07
N ALA A 23 25.03 -16.69 1.65
CA ALA A 23 25.17 -16.33 3.07
C ALA A 23 24.35 -15.09 3.46
N ASN A 24 24.28 -14.07 2.60
CA ASN A 24 23.49 -12.87 2.85
C ASN A 24 21.98 -13.14 2.78
N ALA A 25 21.54 -13.98 1.85
CA ALA A 25 20.14 -14.41 1.75
C ALA A 25 19.72 -15.19 3.01
N ILE A 26 20.56 -16.10 3.51
CA ILE A 26 20.29 -16.81 4.78
C ILE A 26 20.17 -15.84 5.96
N LYS A 27 21.05 -14.84 6.07
CA LYS A 27 20.98 -13.81 7.12
C LYS A 27 19.65 -13.07 7.08
N VAL A 28 19.17 -12.70 5.88
CA VAL A 28 17.87 -12.05 5.73
C VAL A 28 16.73 -13.00 6.07
N VAL A 29 16.76 -14.24 5.58
CA VAL A 29 15.72 -15.25 5.85
C VAL A 29 15.56 -15.49 7.34
N ARG A 30 16.67 -15.60 8.09
CA ARG A 30 16.68 -15.89 9.53
C ARG A 30 16.54 -14.66 10.44
N SER A 31 16.57 -13.45 9.89
CA SER A 31 16.52 -12.21 10.68
C SER A 31 15.20 -12.05 11.45
N THR A 32 15.28 -11.65 12.71
CA THR A 32 14.13 -11.21 13.53
C THR A 32 13.95 -9.69 13.50
N ASP A 33 14.93 -8.94 13.00
CA ASP A 33 14.87 -7.47 12.92
C ASP A 33 14.40 -6.99 11.55
N ASN A 34 14.05 -5.69 11.50
CA ASN A 34 13.74 -4.98 10.27
C ASN A 34 14.93 -5.05 9.29
N ARG A 35 14.65 -5.36 8.02
CA ARG A 35 15.67 -5.48 6.97
C ARG A 35 15.27 -4.70 5.72
N SER A 36 16.23 -3.95 5.18
CA SER A 36 16.19 -3.41 3.82
C SER A 36 17.21 -4.15 2.98
N VAL A 37 16.78 -4.74 1.87
CA VAL A 37 17.60 -5.57 0.99
C VAL A 37 17.67 -4.91 -0.38
N ILE A 38 18.88 -4.56 -0.78
CA ILE A 38 19.18 -4.09 -2.13
C ILE A 38 19.61 -5.29 -2.95
N ALA A 39 18.84 -5.60 -3.98
CA ALA A 39 19.07 -6.76 -4.85
C ALA A 39 18.83 -6.34 -6.29
N GLY A 40 19.78 -6.64 -7.17
CA GLY A 40 19.68 -6.29 -8.59
C GLY A 40 18.59 -7.06 -9.34
N PRO A 41 18.42 -6.78 -10.64
CA PRO A 41 17.50 -7.52 -11.50
C PRO A 41 17.92 -8.98 -11.56
N GLY A 42 16.97 -9.92 -11.45
CA GLY A 42 17.27 -11.35 -11.50
C GLY A 42 17.98 -11.92 -10.27
N ALA A 43 18.30 -11.13 -9.25
CA ALA A 43 18.95 -11.59 -8.01
C ALA A 43 18.04 -12.40 -7.06
N GLY A 44 16.85 -12.80 -7.51
CA GLY A 44 15.95 -13.65 -6.74
C GLY A 44 15.19 -12.94 -5.60
N LYS A 45 14.83 -11.65 -5.74
CA LYS A 45 14.04 -10.89 -4.74
C LYS A 45 12.82 -11.65 -4.23
N THR A 46 11.97 -12.10 -5.15
CA THR A 46 10.75 -12.86 -4.84
C THR A 46 11.08 -14.24 -4.24
N GLU A 47 12.18 -14.85 -4.67
CA GLU A 47 12.66 -16.12 -4.11
C GLU A 47 13.08 -15.96 -2.64
N LEU A 48 13.83 -14.90 -2.34
CA LEU A 48 14.23 -14.53 -0.98
C LEU A 48 13.02 -14.33 -0.07
N LEU A 49 12.03 -13.54 -0.50
CA LEU A 49 10.80 -13.31 0.26
C LEU A 49 10.00 -14.62 0.47
N ALA A 50 9.95 -15.48 -0.54
CA ALA A 50 9.26 -16.77 -0.42
C ALA A 50 9.98 -17.73 0.55
N GLN A 51 11.31 -17.78 0.55
CA GLN A 51 12.10 -18.54 1.52
C GLN A 51 11.91 -18.00 2.93
N ARG A 52 11.91 -16.66 3.08
CA ARG A 52 11.67 -16.02 4.37
C ARG A 52 10.27 -16.31 4.91
N ALA A 53 9.22 -16.20 4.09
CA ALA A 53 7.88 -16.60 4.48
C ALA A 53 7.84 -18.06 4.95
N ALA A 54 8.44 -18.97 4.17
CA ALA A 54 8.47 -20.39 4.53
C ALA A 54 9.16 -20.63 5.87
N TYR A 55 10.33 -20.04 6.07
CA TYR A 55 11.07 -20.08 7.33
C TYR A 55 10.23 -19.59 8.51
N LEU A 56 9.67 -18.38 8.43
CA LEU A 56 8.88 -17.77 9.52
C LEU A 56 7.64 -18.60 9.86
N LEU A 57 6.97 -19.15 8.85
CA LEU A 57 5.75 -19.93 9.02
C LEU A 57 6.02 -21.33 9.59
N GLN A 58 7.05 -22.03 9.08
CA GLN A 58 7.38 -23.40 9.48
C GLN A 58 8.07 -23.47 10.84
N THR A 59 8.86 -22.46 11.20
CA THR A 59 9.49 -22.37 12.53
C THR A 59 8.54 -21.82 13.59
N GLY A 60 7.49 -21.11 13.17
CA GLY A 60 6.54 -20.47 14.07
C GLY A 60 7.06 -19.16 14.67
N ILE A 61 8.14 -18.59 14.12
CA ILE A 61 8.61 -17.23 14.44
C ILE A 61 7.53 -16.19 14.09
N ALA A 62 6.75 -16.41 13.03
CA ALA A 62 5.45 -15.77 12.88
C ALA A 62 4.43 -16.59 13.71
N PRO A 63 4.07 -16.16 14.93
CA PRO A 63 3.31 -17.01 15.85
C PRO A 63 1.84 -17.06 15.45
N PRO A 64 1.19 -18.23 15.41
CA PRO A 64 -0.27 -18.30 15.27
C PRO A 64 -0.99 -17.58 16.42
N PRO A 65 -2.09 -16.87 16.17
CA PRO A 65 -2.81 -16.74 14.90
C PRO A 65 -2.28 -15.63 13.97
N ARG A 66 -1.20 -14.93 14.33
CA ARG A 66 -0.63 -13.85 13.51
C ARG A 66 -0.19 -14.33 12.14
N ARG A 67 -0.28 -13.41 11.19
CA ARG A 67 -0.07 -13.57 9.75
C ARG A 67 1.13 -12.76 9.29
N ILE A 68 1.51 -13.00 8.03
CA ILE A 68 2.49 -12.21 7.28
C ILE A 68 1.72 -11.46 6.20
N LEU A 69 1.86 -10.14 6.13
CA LEU A 69 1.37 -9.33 5.01
C LEU A 69 2.50 -9.15 4.02
N ALA A 70 2.30 -9.52 2.76
CA ALA A 70 3.21 -9.24 1.67
C ALA A 70 2.52 -8.32 0.66
N ILE A 71 3.10 -7.14 0.46
CA ILE A 71 2.58 -6.13 -0.45
C ILE A 71 3.58 -5.93 -1.59
N SER A 72 3.07 -6.05 -2.81
CA SER A 72 3.85 -5.87 -4.04
C SER A 72 3.26 -4.75 -4.90
N PHE A 73 4.07 -4.19 -5.79
CA PHE A 73 3.59 -3.25 -6.80
C PHE A 73 2.78 -3.96 -7.91
N LYS A 74 3.24 -5.12 -8.37
CA LYS A 74 2.65 -5.86 -9.50
C LYS A 74 1.76 -7.01 -9.02
N ARG A 75 0.65 -7.23 -9.71
CA ARG A 75 -0.25 -8.38 -9.46
C ARG A 75 0.47 -9.72 -9.61
N ASP A 76 1.32 -9.84 -10.62
CA ASP A 76 2.08 -11.07 -10.88
C ASP A 76 3.07 -11.38 -9.76
N ALA A 77 3.74 -10.36 -9.21
CA ALA A 77 4.66 -10.53 -8.08
C ALA A 77 3.93 -11.06 -6.83
N ALA A 78 2.78 -10.45 -6.49
CA ALA A 78 1.95 -10.91 -5.38
C ALA A 78 1.45 -12.35 -5.57
N THR A 79 1.02 -12.69 -6.79
CA THR A 79 0.52 -14.04 -7.13
C THR A 79 1.63 -15.07 -7.10
N ASN A 80 2.80 -14.74 -7.65
CA ASN A 80 3.98 -15.60 -7.70
C ASN A 80 4.49 -15.93 -6.28
N LEU A 81 4.62 -14.91 -5.43
CA LEU A 81 5.01 -15.09 -4.02
C LEU A 81 4.04 -16.02 -3.27
N ALA A 82 2.73 -15.79 -3.42
CA ALA A 82 1.70 -16.65 -2.82
C ALA A 82 1.81 -18.10 -3.30
N ALA A 83 1.98 -18.31 -4.61
CA ALA A 83 2.12 -19.63 -5.21
C ALA A 83 3.34 -20.38 -4.66
N ARG A 84 4.50 -19.72 -4.59
CA ARG A 84 5.73 -20.31 -4.03
C ARG A 84 5.53 -20.74 -2.58
N VAL A 85 4.92 -19.90 -1.74
CA VAL A 85 4.71 -20.24 -0.32
C VAL A 85 3.71 -21.39 -0.17
N ARG A 86 2.66 -21.46 -1.00
CA ARG A 86 1.73 -22.61 -1.02
C ARG A 86 2.38 -23.92 -1.44
N GLN A 87 3.37 -23.88 -2.33
CA GLN A 87 4.12 -25.07 -2.72
C GLN A 87 5.11 -25.53 -1.63
N ARG A 88 5.62 -24.59 -0.81
CA ARG A 88 6.66 -24.86 0.20
C ARG A 88 6.13 -25.20 1.57
N CYS A 89 4.93 -24.72 1.91
CA CYS A 89 4.34 -24.84 3.22
C CYS A 89 3.06 -25.68 3.19
N HIS A 90 2.84 -26.47 4.24
CA HIS A 90 1.56 -27.14 4.43
C HIS A 90 0.43 -26.11 4.47
N ARG A 91 -0.79 -26.49 4.04
CA ARG A 91 -1.94 -25.58 3.91
C ARG A 91 -2.22 -24.77 5.18
N SER A 92 -2.06 -25.38 6.35
CA SER A 92 -2.21 -24.73 7.67
C SER A 92 -1.24 -23.57 7.92
N HIS A 93 -0.07 -23.61 7.28
CA HIS A 93 0.96 -22.57 7.38
C HIS A 93 0.83 -21.57 6.25
N ALA A 94 0.72 -22.05 5.01
CA ALA A 94 0.60 -21.21 3.81
C ALA A 94 -0.61 -20.26 3.87
N GLY A 95 -1.71 -20.71 4.50
CA GLY A 95 -2.90 -19.89 4.70
C GLY A 95 -2.72 -18.68 5.60
N ARG A 96 -1.54 -18.48 6.23
CA ARG A 96 -1.19 -17.32 7.06
C ARG A 96 -0.34 -16.27 6.35
N LEU A 97 -0.11 -16.42 5.05
CA LEU A 97 0.44 -15.37 4.19
C LEU A 97 -0.70 -14.69 3.44
N ASP A 98 -0.83 -13.38 3.62
CA ASP A 98 -1.64 -12.52 2.77
C ASP A 98 -0.73 -11.83 1.77
N SER A 99 -0.86 -12.18 0.49
CA SER A 99 -0.03 -11.60 -0.59
C SER A 99 -0.92 -10.90 -1.60
N MET A 100 -0.76 -9.58 -1.75
CA MET A 100 -1.60 -8.75 -2.61
C MET A 100 -0.88 -7.48 -3.08
N THR A 101 -1.49 -6.72 -3.97
CA THR A 101 -0.97 -5.39 -4.32
C THR A 101 -1.36 -4.34 -3.28
N PHE A 102 -0.64 -3.20 -3.26
CA PHE A 102 -1.03 -2.05 -2.45
C PHE A 102 -2.48 -1.62 -2.69
N ASP A 103 -2.85 -1.51 -3.97
CA ASP A 103 -4.20 -1.10 -4.36
C ASP A 103 -5.27 -2.08 -3.89
N ALA A 104 -5.02 -3.39 -4.00
CA ALA A 104 -5.94 -4.41 -3.53
C ALA A 104 -6.09 -4.35 -2.00
N PHE A 105 -4.99 -4.12 -1.28
CA PHE A 105 -5.02 -3.97 0.18
C PHE A 105 -5.83 -2.74 0.59
N ALA A 106 -5.50 -1.55 0.05
CA ALA A 106 -6.19 -0.30 0.33
C ALA A 106 -7.67 -0.36 -0.02
N LYS A 107 -8.00 -0.88 -1.21
CA LYS A 107 -9.39 -1.09 -1.63
C LYS A 107 -10.14 -1.99 -0.65
N SER A 108 -9.54 -3.10 -0.20
CA SER A 108 -10.18 -4.00 0.76
C SER A 108 -10.48 -3.34 2.11
N LEU A 109 -9.69 -2.33 2.52
CA LEU A 109 -9.94 -1.58 3.75
C LEU A 109 -11.12 -0.64 3.58
N VAL A 110 -11.17 0.10 2.46
CA VAL A 110 -12.29 1.00 2.14
C VAL A 110 -13.58 0.22 1.92
N ASP A 111 -13.53 -0.93 1.24
CA ASP A 111 -14.72 -1.78 1.01
C ASP A 111 -15.32 -2.29 2.33
N ARG A 112 -14.47 -2.66 3.30
CA ARG A 112 -14.92 -3.25 4.58
C ARG A 112 -15.29 -2.22 5.63
N PHE A 113 -14.57 -1.10 5.67
CA PHE A 113 -14.65 -0.15 6.78
C PHE A 113 -14.91 1.29 6.32
N GLY A 114 -15.14 1.53 5.02
CA GLY A 114 -15.32 2.87 4.47
C GLY A 114 -16.46 3.66 5.11
N GLN A 115 -17.47 2.99 5.68
CA GLN A 115 -18.55 3.65 6.43
C GLN A 115 -18.08 4.31 7.74
N ALA A 116 -16.89 3.96 8.25
CA ALA A 116 -16.27 4.63 9.39
C ALA A 116 -15.52 5.92 9.03
N LEU A 117 -15.40 6.24 7.72
CA LEU A 117 -14.83 7.52 7.31
C LEU A 117 -15.74 8.70 7.72
N PRO A 118 -15.16 9.88 7.98
CA PRO A 118 -15.93 11.11 8.15
C PRO A 118 -16.82 11.34 6.92
N GLU A 119 -18.03 11.85 7.13
CA GLU A 119 -19.06 12.00 6.08
C GLU A 119 -18.53 12.69 4.81
N ARG A 120 -17.75 13.76 4.97
CA ARG A 120 -17.10 14.50 3.87
C ARG A 120 -16.28 13.60 2.92
N TRP A 121 -15.59 12.59 3.48
CA TRP A 121 -14.67 11.72 2.74
C TRP A 121 -15.25 10.34 2.47
N ARG A 122 -16.47 10.07 2.93
CA ARG A 122 -17.08 8.74 2.88
C ARG A 122 -17.59 8.46 1.46
N PRO A 123 -17.03 7.48 0.74
CA PRO A 123 -17.57 7.07 -0.55
C PRO A 123 -18.87 6.28 -0.38
N ARG A 124 -19.72 6.29 -1.41
CA ARG A 124 -20.85 5.36 -1.48
C ARG A 124 -20.32 3.91 -1.64
N PRO A 125 -20.98 2.89 -1.05
CA PRO A 125 -20.51 1.50 -1.14
C PRO A 125 -20.35 0.96 -2.56
N ASP A 126 -21.11 1.48 -3.53
CA ASP A 126 -21.14 1.08 -4.93
C ASP A 126 -20.23 1.93 -5.83
N TYR A 127 -19.16 2.51 -5.27
CA TYR A 127 -18.22 3.33 -6.02
C TYR A 127 -17.56 2.58 -7.18
N GLU A 128 -17.28 3.31 -8.25
CA GLU A 128 -16.61 2.80 -9.45
C GLU A 128 -15.18 3.32 -9.57
N LEU A 129 -14.33 2.55 -10.25
CA LEU A 129 -12.96 2.95 -10.52
C LEU A 129 -12.92 3.91 -11.71
N MET A 130 -12.17 5.00 -11.57
CA MET A 130 -11.86 5.91 -12.66
C MET A 130 -10.35 6.04 -12.88
N PHE A 131 -9.99 6.37 -14.12
CA PHE A 131 -8.60 6.52 -14.57
C PHE A 131 -8.44 7.87 -15.29
N PRO A 132 -8.49 8.98 -14.53
CA PRO A 132 -8.34 10.30 -15.12
C PRO A 132 -6.96 10.43 -15.80
N ASN A 133 -6.93 11.07 -16.96
CA ASN A 133 -5.71 11.43 -17.66
C ASN A 133 -5.49 12.95 -17.59
N ASP A 134 -4.37 13.42 -18.13
CA ASP A 134 -4.04 14.86 -18.13
C ASP A 134 -5.14 15.73 -18.76
N THR A 135 -5.85 15.22 -19.77
CA THR A 135 -6.97 15.91 -20.41
C THR A 135 -8.17 16.04 -19.47
N ALA A 136 -8.50 15.00 -18.71
CA ALA A 136 -9.57 15.02 -17.73
C ALA A 136 -9.28 16.02 -16.59
N PHE A 137 -8.05 16.02 -16.06
CA PHE A 137 -7.65 16.99 -15.04
C PHE A 137 -7.64 18.43 -15.57
N ARG A 138 -7.23 18.61 -16.83
CA ARG A 138 -7.30 19.92 -17.50
C ARG A 138 -8.76 20.38 -17.64
N GLY A 139 -9.65 19.52 -18.15
CA GLY A 139 -11.08 19.83 -18.22
C GLY A 139 -11.62 20.28 -16.85
N PHE A 140 -11.32 19.51 -15.81
CA PHE A 140 -11.72 19.85 -14.46
C PHE A 140 -11.20 21.23 -14.01
N LEU A 141 -9.89 21.47 -14.08
CA LEU A 141 -9.28 22.70 -13.55
C LEU A 141 -9.70 23.98 -14.29
N PHE A 142 -9.97 23.89 -15.60
CA PHE A 142 -10.25 25.06 -16.42
C PHE A 142 -11.73 25.23 -16.77
N GLN A 143 -12.58 24.22 -16.52
CA GLN A 143 -13.99 24.24 -16.89
C GLN A 143 -14.91 23.92 -15.71
N ASP A 144 -14.62 22.86 -14.94
CA ASP A 144 -15.58 22.31 -13.97
C ASP A 144 -15.38 22.81 -12.53
N VAL A 145 -14.14 23.16 -12.13
CA VAL A 145 -13.80 23.48 -10.73
C VAL A 145 -14.50 24.76 -10.24
N GLY A 146 -14.83 25.68 -11.16
CA GLY A 146 -15.41 26.98 -10.88
C GLY A 146 -14.39 28.04 -10.49
N THR A 147 -14.85 29.16 -9.91
CA THR A 147 -13.99 30.26 -9.47
C THR A 147 -13.72 30.17 -7.97
N PRO A 148 -12.46 30.30 -7.50
CA PRO A 148 -12.16 30.27 -6.08
C PRO A 148 -12.73 31.53 -5.41
N PRO A 149 -13.18 31.43 -4.14
CA PRO A 149 -13.53 32.60 -3.35
C PRO A 149 -12.39 33.61 -3.30
N LYS A 150 -12.70 34.92 -3.36
CA LYS A 150 -11.68 36.00 -3.37
C LYS A 150 -10.70 35.94 -2.20
N ALA A 151 -11.12 35.39 -1.06
CA ALA A 151 -10.27 35.22 0.11
C ALA A 151 -9.21 34.11 -0.05
N ILE A 152 -9.44 33.14 -0.94
CA ILE A 152 -8.55 32.01 -1.21
C ILE A 152 -7.60 32.33 -2.37
N GLY A 153 -8.11 32.99 -3.41
CA GLY A 153 -7.29 33.43 -4.54
C GLY A 153 -8.13 33.76 -5.77
N SER A 154 -7.48 33.78 -6.93
CA SER A 154 -8.08 34.15 -8.21
C SER A 154 -8.11 32.99 -9.21
N TYR A 155 -8.86 33.18 -10.29
CA TYR A 155 -8.85 32.24 -11.41
C TYR A 155 -7.47 32.14 -12.08
N ALA A 156 -6.69 33.23 -12.11
CA ALA A 156 -5.34 33.21 -12.67
C ALA A 156 -4.40 32.28 -11.88
N ASP A 157 -4.57 32.21 -10.54
CA ASP A 157 -3.79 31.32 -9.68
C ASP A 157 -4.09 29.85 -9.97
N LEU A 158 -5.34 29.50 -10.30
CA LEU A 158 -5.70 28.15 -10.76
C LEU A 158 -4.98 27.81 -12.07
N GLN A 159 -4.95 28.75 -13.02
CA GLN A 159 -4.34 28.51 -14.32
C GLN A 159 -2.82 28.31 -14.25
N ALA A 160 -2.16 28.83 -13.20
CA ALA A 160 -0.74 28.62 -12.96
C ALA A 160 -0.42 27.20 -12.47
N ILE A 161 -1.41 26.42 -12.04
CA ILE A 161 -1.20 25.06 -11.53
C ILE A 161 -0.97 24.09 -12.69
N SER A 162 0.19 23.46 -12.72
CA SER A 162 0.45 22.39 -13.68
C SER A 162 -0.39 21.14 -13.36
N ILE A 163 -0.85 20.44 -14.38
CA ILE A 163 -1.67 19.22 -14.23
C ILE A 163 -0.96 18.16 -13.38
N LYS A 164 0.35 17.97 -13.59
CA LYS A 164 1.15 17.01 -12.82
C LYS A 164 1.25 17.40 -11.34
N THR A 165 1.42 18.69 -11.06
CA THR A 165 1.43 19.22 -9.69
C THR A 165 0.08 19.04 -9.03
N PHE A 166 -1.01 19.31 -9.76
CA PHE A 166 -2.37 19.12 -9.27
C PHE A 166 -2.61 17.68 -8.83
N GLU A 167 -2.39 16.71 -9.71
CA GLU A 167 -2.60 15.30 -9.37
C GLU A 167 -1.68 14.87 -8.23
N ARG A 168 -0.36 15.02 -8.40
CA ARG A 168 0.62 14.34 -7.54
C ARG A 168 0.81 14.98 -6.19
N SER A 169 0.70 16.30 -6.12
CA SER A 169 1.03 17.05 -4.91
C SER A 169 -0.23 17.54 -4.19
N LEU A 170 -1.21 18.03 -4.94
CA LEU A 170 -2.38 18.69 -4.37
C LEU A 170 -3.55 17.71 -4.14
N LEU A 171 -3.85 16.84 -5.10
CA LEU A 171 -5.01 15.95 -5.04
C LEU A 171 -4.78 14.74 -4.11
N VAL A 172 -3.65 14.06 -4.28
CA VAL A 172 -3.30 12.85 -3.51
C VAL A 172 -1.90 12.90 -2.89
N GLY A 173 -1.21 14.03 -2.94
CA GLY A 173 0.18 14.14 -2.47
C GLY A 173 0.32 14.16 -0.95
N SER A 174 -0.71 14.60 -0.23
CA SER A 174 -0.69 14.75 1.23
C SER A 174 -1.81 13.95 1.90
N PRO A 175 -1.65 13.55 3.18
CA PRO A 175 -2.74 12.97 3.97
C PRO A 175 -3.97 13.88 4.00
N LEU A 176 -5.16 13.29 3.89
CA LEU A 176 -6.41 14.05 3.89
C LEU A 176 -6.70 14.64 5.28
N PRO A 177 -7.05 15.93 5.39
CA PRO A 177 -7.45 16.50 6.67
C PRO A 177 -8.82 15.97 7.10
N VAL A 178 -9.00 15.68 8.38
CA VAL A 178 -10.23 15.05 8.89
C VAL A 178 -11.47 15.92 8.64
N LEU A 179 -11.36 17.22 8.93
CA LEU A 179 -12.46 18.20 8.82
C LEU A 179 -12.41 19.05 7.53
N GLY A 180 -11.47 18.77 6.63
CA GLY A 180 -11.16 19.66 5.50
C GLY A 180 -10.01 20.62 5.80
N TRP A 181 -9.65 21.41 4.79
CA TRP A 181 -8.56 22.38 4.86
C TRP A 181 -9.08 23.69 5.46
N PRO A 182 -8.58 24.16 6.63
CA PRO A 182 -9.09 25.36 7.28
C PRO A 182 -8.80 26.63 6.47
N ASP A 183 -7.54 26.80 6.06
CA ASP A 183 -7.08 27.91 5.21
C ASP A 183 -6.43 27.34 3.94
N PRO A 184 -7.24 26.87 2.97
CA PRO A 184 -6.71 26.21 1.79
C PRO A 184 -5.99 27.20 0.88
N THR A 185 -4.84 26.78 0.36
CA THR A 185 -4.31 27.35 -0.89
C THR A 185 -5.30 27.11 -2.04
N VAL A 186 -5.18 27.89 -3.12
CA VAL A 186 -5.98 27.70 -4.34
C VAL A 186 -5.93 26.26 -4.86
N GLY A 187 -4.75 25.64 -4.82
CA GLY A 187 -4.57 24.24 -5.22
C GLY A 187 -5.26 23.23 -4.30
N GLN A 188 -5.22 23.44 -2.98
CA GLN A 188 -5.94 22.59 -2.02
C GLN A 188 -7.45 22.78 -2.13
N TRP A 189 -7.93 24.00 -2.39
CA TRP A 189 -9.33 24.26 -2.67
C TRP A 189 -9.79 23.52 -3.94
N ALA A 190 -9.02 23.58 -5.02
CA ALA A 190 -9.32 22.86 -6.25
C ALA A 190 -9.32 21.33 -6.06
N ALA A 191 -8.33 20.82 -5.32
CA ALA A 191 -8.24 19.40 -4.99
C ALA A 191 -9.44 18.95 -4.14
N ASP A 192 -9.82 19.75 -3.15
CA ASP A 192 -10.99 19.48 -2.32
C ASP A 192 -12.28 19.49 -3.15
N ARG A 193 -12.47 20.45 -4.06
CA ARG A 193 -13.59 20.44 -5.02
C ARG A 193 -13.61 19.17 -5.87
N PHE A 194 -12.46 18.69 -6.34
CA PHE A 194 -12.38 17.44 -7.11
C PHE A 194 -12.80 16.23 -6.28
N TRP A 195 -12.39 16.18 -5.01
CA TRP A 195 -12.82 15.14 -4.08
C TRP A 195 -14.32 15.19 -3.84
N GLN A 196 -14.88 16.36 -3.56
CA GLN A 196 -16.31 16.52 -3.30
C GLN A 196 -17.15 16.15 -4.54
N SER A 197 -16.72 16.55 -5.74
CA SER A 197 -17.42 16.18 -6.97
C SER A 197 -17.37 14.68 -7.23
N SER A 198 -16.19 14.06 -7.04
CA SER A 198 -15.97 12.62 -7.24
C SER A 198 -16.73 11.75 -6.23
N LEU A 199 -16.89 12.23 -4.99
CA LEU A 199 -17.56 11.50 -3.92
C LEU A 199 -19.09 11.67 -3.97
N HIS A 200 -19.57 12.90 -4.19
CA HIS A 200 -20.95 13.27 -3.81
C HIS A 200 -21.82 13.86 -4.92
N GLU A 201 -21.24 14.57 -5.91
CA GLU A 201 -22.04 15.31 -6.90
C GLU A 201 -22.64 14.39 -7.99
N GLY A 202 -22.03 13.23 -8.25
CA GLY A 202 -22.53 12.24 -9.21
C GLY A 202 -23.63 11.32 -8.66
N LYS A 203 -24.27 10.57 -9.57
CA LYS A 203 -25.17 9.45 -9.19
C LYS A 203 -24.43 8.34 -8.45
N LYS A 204 -23.14 8.17 -8.77
CA LYS A 204 -22.21 7.23 -8.14
C LYS A 204 -20.95 7.97 -7.72
N THR A 205 -20.26 7.39 -6.75
CA THR A 205 -18.89 7.80 -6.39
C THR A 205 -17.91 7.22 -7.41
N PHE A 206 -16.94 8.01 -7.86
CA PHE A 206 -15.85 7.57 -8.73
C PHE A 206 -14.51 7.82 -8.05
N LEU A 207 -13.62 6.82 -8.01
CA LEU A 207 -12.33 6.92 -7.33
C LEU A 207 -11.20 6.34 -8.18
N SER A 208 -10.05 7.01 -8.17
CA SER A 208 -8.80 6.42 -8.65
C SER A 208 -8.12 5.60 -7.55
N PHE A 209 -7.18 4.72 -7.91
CA PHE A 209 -6.41 3.96 -6.91
C PHE A 209 -5.65 4.85 -5.91
N PRO A 210 -4.97 5.94 -6.34
CA PRO A 210 -4.36 6.88 -5.40
C PRO A 210 -5.36 7.49 -4.40
N MET A 211 -6.58 7.81 -4.85
CA MET A 211 -7.64 8.30 -3.97
C MET A 211 -8.04 7.24 -2.94
N ILE A 212 -8.26 6.00 -3.37
CA ILE A 212 -8.56 4.88 -2.46
C ILE A 212 -7.45 4.70 -1.42
N GLY A 213 -6.17 4.81 -1.82
CA GLY A 213 -5.04 4.77 -0.90
C GLY A 213 -5.10 5.86 0.18
N ARG A 214 -5.46 7.09 -0.21
CA ARG A 214 -5.64 8.21 0.75
C ARG A 214 -6.84 8.03 1.68
N LEU A 215 -7.95 7.49 1.17
CA LEU A 215 -9.09 7.14 2.00
C LEU A 215 -8.74 6.01 2.99
N ALA A 216 -7.98 5.00 2.55
CA ALA A 216 -7.53 3.92 3.42
C ALA A 216 -6.60 4.42 4.54
N GLU A 217 -5.68 5.34 4.23
CA GLU A 217 -4.84 5.98 5.25
C GLU A 217 -5.69 6.78 6.25
N LEU A 218 -6.57 7.66 5.76
CA LEU A 218 -7.44 8.47 6.61
C LEU A 218 -8.32 7.60 7.52
N LEU A 219 -8.91 6.54 6.96
CA LEU A 219 -9.72 5.56 7.68
C LEU A 219 -8.96 5.01 8.89
N LEU A 220 -7.71 4.57 8.71
CA LEU A 220 -6.93 3.98 9.80
C LEU A 220 -6.41 5.01 10.79
N ARG A 221 -6.23 6.26 10.36
CA ARG A 221 -5.89 7.38 11.24
C ARG A 221 -7.05 7.78 12.16
N VAL A 222 -8.29 7.75 11.66
CA VAL A 222 -9.49 8.12 12.44
C VAL A 222 -10.18 6.95 13.12
N ASN A 223 -9.86 5.70 12.75
CA ASN A 223 -10.42 4.49 13.36
C ASN A 223 -9.31 3.61 13.97
N PRO A 224 -8.91 3.88 15.24
CA PRO A 224 -7.91 3.08 15.94
C PRO A 224 -8.28 1.60 16.05
N MET A 225 -9.57 1.25 16.15
CA MET A 225 -9.99 -0.16 16.26
C MET A 225 -9.62 -0.95 15.00
N ALA A 226 -9.90 -0.39 13.81
CA ALA A 226 -9.53 -1.02 12.54
C ALA A 226 -8.01 -1.13 12.39
N ARG A 227 -7.27 -0.08 12.77
CA ARG A 227 -5.80 -0.08 12.75
C ARG A 227 -5.20 -1.11 13.68
N ASP A 228 -5.68 -1.18 14.93
CA ASP A 228 -5.13 -2.06 15.95
C ASP A 228 -5.49 -3.52 15.66
N ALA A 229 -6.63 -3.79 15.02
CA ALA A 229 -6.93 -5.11 14.48
C ALA A 229 -5.91 -5.57 13.43
N LEU A 230 -5.45 -4.68 12.54
CA LEU A 230 -4.38 -4.99 11.57
C LEU A 230 -3.05 -5.28 12.28
N ARG A 231 -2.71 -4.49 13.31
CA ARG A 231 -1.50 -4.69 14.12
C ARG A 231 -1.50 -6.03 14.86
N LEU A 232 -2.65 -6.44 15.40
CA LEU A 232 -2.82 -7.75 16.03
C LEU A 232 -2.79 -8.89 15.02
N THR A 233 -3.23 -8.63 13.78
CA THR A 233 -3.26 -9.63 12.70
C THR A 233 -1.87 -9.89 12.14
N TYR A 234 -1.07 -8.85 11.89
CA TYR A 234 0.18 -8.96 11.15
C TYR A 234 1.40 -8.80 12.05
N SER A 235 2.17 -9.88 12.15
CA SER A 235 3.46 -9.88 12.85
C SER A 235 4.63 -9.46 11.96
N HIS A 236 4.48 -9.60 10.64
CA HIS A 236 5.51 -9.32 9.66
C HIS A 236 4.91 -8.63 8.45
N LEU A 237 5.66 -7.70 7.87
CA LEU A 237 5.34 -7.02 6.61
C LEU A 237 6.48 -7.24 5.60
N PHE A 238 6.16 -7.74 4.42
CA PHE A 238 7.06 -7.80 3.29
C PHE A 238 6.67 -6.73 2.27
N MET A 239 7.65 -5.93 1.85
CA MET A 239 7.48 -4.95 0.78
C MET A 239 8.39 -5.35 -0.37
N ASP A 240 7.78 -5.77 -1.48
CA ASP A 240 8.48 -6.09 -2.72
C ASP A 240 8.51 -4.86 -3.65
N GLU A 241 9.58 -4.72 -4.43
CA GLU A 241 9.87 -3.54 -5.25
C GLU A 241 9.75 -2.22 -4.48
N PHE A 242 10.37 -2.18 -3.29
CA PHE A 242 10.27 -1.04 -2.36
C PHE A 242 10.70 0.30 -2.99
N GLN A 243 11.58 0.28 -3.99
CA GLN A 243 12.01 1.49 -4.70
C GLN A 243 10.88 2.20 -5.46
N ASP A 244 9.78 1.50 -5.76
CA ASP A 244 8.62 2.03 -6.48
C ASP A 244 7.47 2.42 -5.52
N THR A 245 7.73 2.42 -4.20
CA THR A 245 6.76 2.80 -3.17
C THR A 245 6.42 4.29 -3.28
N THR A 246 5.13 4.61 -3.42
CA THR A 246 4.65 5.99 -3.48
C THR A 246 4.49 6.59 -2.08
N GLN A 247 4.41 7.92 -1.97
CA GLN A 247 4.16 8.57 -0.67
C GLN A 247 2.86 8.08 0.00
N ILE A 248 1.81 7.82 -0.80
CA ILE A 248 0.52 7.30 -0.32
C ILE A 248 0.71 5.92 0.34
N GLN A 249 1.45 5.04 -0.32
CA GLN A 249 1.73 3.68 0.16
C GLN A 249 2.60 3.71 1.42
N TYR A 250 3.61 4.59 1.43
CA TYR A 250 4.45 4.82 2.60
C TYR A 250 3.63 5.32 3.80
N ASP A 251 2.77 6.32 3.60
CA ASP A 251 1.93 6.89 4.66
C ASP A 251 0.96 5.85 5.23
N LEU A 252 0.38 5.00 4.38
CA LEU A 252 -0.49 3.90 4.82
C LEU A 252 0.28 2.88 5.68
N VAL A 253 1.45 2.42 5.22
CA VAL A 253 2.29 1.48 5.97
C VAL A 253 2.76 2.08 7.29
N ARG A 254 3.18 3.36 7.27
CA ARG A 254 3.59 4.11 8.46
C ARG A 254 2.45 4.21 9.46
N THR A 255 1.24 4.52 9.02
CA THR A 255 0.05 4.62 9.88
C THR A 255 -0.24 3.29 10.58
N ILE A 256 -0.07 2.17 9.88
CA ILE A 256 -0.33 0.84 10.44
C ILE A 256 0.81 0.40 11.37
N PHE A 257 2.07 0.46 10.94
CA PHE A 257 3.16 -0.29 11.57
C PHE A 257 4.19 0.56 12.31
N LEU A 258 4.18 1.89 12.20
CA LEU A 258 5.14 2.71 12.94
C LEU A 258 4.89 2.57 14.45
N GLY A 259 5.97 2.22 15.17
CA GLY A 259 5.93 2.05 16.63
C GLY A 259 5.38 0.70 17.10
N THR A 260 5.21 -0.30 16.21
CA THR A 260 4.80 -1.66 16.58
C THR A 260 5.99 -2.63 16.65
N ASP A 261 5.74 -3.85 17.14
CA ASP A 261 6.70 -4.96 17.14
C ASP A 261 6.74 -5.73 15.80
N ALA A 262 5.99 -5.25 14.79
CA ALA A 262 5.93 -5.93 13.49
C ALA A 262 7.26 -5.81 12.75
N VAL A 263 7.75 -6.94 12.23
CA VAL A 263 9.04 -7.01 11.56
C VAL A 263 8.88 -6.77 10.06
N ILE A 264 9.53 -5.73 9.54
CA ILE A 264 9.43 -5.29 8.15
C ILE A 264 10.63 -5.81 7.35
N THR A 265 10.37 -6.41 6.19
CA THR A 265 11.40 -6.77 5.21
C THR A 265 11.08 -6.11 3.88
N ALA A 266 11.85 -5.10 3.52
CA ALA A 266 11.75 -4.40 2.25
C ALA A 266 12.83 -4.90 1.30
N VAL A 267 12.45 -5.25 0.08
CA VAL A 267 13.36 -5.67 -0.98
C VAL A 267 13.18 -4.73 -2.17
N GLY A 268 14.28 -4.25 -2.73
CA GLY A 268 14.24 -3.35 -3.88
C GLY A 268 15.56 -3.29 -4.63
N ASP A 269 15.56 -2.51 -5.72
CA ASP A 269 16.74 -2.26 -6.54
C ASP A 269 16.92 -0.75 -6.76
N ASN A 270 18.04 -0.20 -6.28
CA ASN A 270 18.36 1.21 -6.45
C ASN A 270 18.61 1.59 -7.92
N LYS A 271 18.98 0.63 -8.79
CA LYS A 271 19.22 0.86 -10.22
C LYS A 271 17.95 0.76 -11.08
N GLN A 272 16.86 0.22 -10.55
CA GLN A 272 15.56 0.10 -11.24
C GLN A 272 14.51 1.09 -10.73
N GLN A 273 14.91 2.26 -10.22
CA GLN A 273 13.97 3.36 -9.98
C GLN A 273 13.46 3.93 -11.31
N ILE A 274 12.60 3.17 -11.99
CA ILE A 274 12.01 3.54 -13.27
C ILE A 274 10.71 4.33 -13.01
N MET A 275 10.08 4.21 -11.83
CA MET A 275 8.81 4.86 -11.50
C MET A 275 8.91 6.23 -10.80
N ARG A 276 10.07 6.91 -10.79
CA ARG A 276 10.15 8.29 -10.26
C ARG A 276 9.13 9.22 -10.93
N TRP A 277 8.86 8.99 -12.21
CA TRP A 277 7.85 9.76 -12.94
C TRP A 277 6.42 9.36 -12.60
N ALA A 278 6.15 8.30 -11.85
CA ALA A 278 4.78 7.86 -11.53
C ALA A 278 4.27 8.40 -10.19
N MET A 279 5.14 8.74 -9.23
CA MET A 279 4.71 9.30 -7.92
C MET A 279 5.86 9.72 -6.97
N ALA A 280 7.01 10.19 -7.49
CA ALA A 280 8.00 10.91 -6.68
C ALA A 280 7.77 12.43 -6.73
#